data_AF-A0AAV9N806-F1
#
_entry.id   AF-A0AAV9N806-F1
#
_cell.length_a   1.000
_cell.length_b   1.000
_cell.length_c   1.000
_cell.angle_alpha   90.00
_cell.angle_beta   90.00
_cell.angle_gamma   90.00
#
_symmetry.space_group_name_H-M   'P 1'
#
loop_
_entity.id
_entity.type
_entity.pdbx_description
1 polymer ?
#
loop_
_entity_poly.entity_id
_entity_poly.type
_entity_poly.pdbx_seq_one_letter_code
_entity_poly.pdbx_strand_id
1 'polypeptide(L)'
;MADQQGEDQSTSPNYMFVTSTSEGKTKNNSLRRSHVMHSQIKTRTQPNKSYSLSPPQVLPSLLAGKRSFRLARREPQAQSNLRSPPPPPLLAPAQRPIRASMGVVNPSATNQVDLSDPPQRSSTKVEDLSADEKQTLLRLSTSPLLLFGNSRLDSLGVLPMKLTPWDEVLVDRFCHYEKWPWCPVSGQTLWSPFALSDELAFSATMYSWSVGIGSRLMGKSASAWLESNPDIMQHRLSTISLVNARISDPEEAVKDQTIAAVTVVAHLELLYGTREAASQHMNGLKALVEMRGGFKTFVTPLQLLLQRLLSWVDIVYSQLFEVPPMFPPAEIWDITWYSRDQMTLPGSPLGLLPRGLVSANIPHDEVLEALQDVRELCEAQKARPMSGLQDHERMLRCDMFLKIESRLNIVVKLISRTATDCSSPRDRTGLVWKATALSALVFVHHFLRGNPLRHRQYGVLVPMLQETLLEMTPDFQELAFARPLLFWILSVACVTSNGLSCHDWLVEKLSMTCSSYLMDWRDLRLLLIGFLWTGSDDDDKYASIWRMLDHYQGNLQSQAENITTSIA
;
A
#
# COMPACT_ATOMS: atom_id res chain seq x y z
N MET A 1 -0.82 56.98 -36.27
CA MET A 1 -1.87 55.98 -36.47
C MET A 1 -1.27 54.62 -36.10
N ALA A 2 -1.75 54.07 -34.99
CA ALA A 2 -1.70 52.69 -34.50
C ALA A 2 -0.36 51.95 -34.29
N ASP A 3 -0.20 51.54 -33.02
CA ASP A 3 0.70 50.56 -32.41
C ASP A 3 0.65 49.15 -33.02
N GLN A 4 1.74 48.40 -32.84
CA GLN A 4 1.69 46.94 -32.64
C GLN A 4 2.72 46.54 -31.57
N GLN A 5 2.22 46.33 -30.34
CA GLN A 5 2.83 45.46 -29.34
C GLN A 5 2.52 44.01 -29.71
N GLY A 6 3.53 43.16 -29.72
CA GLY A 6 3.37 41.70 -29.86
C GLY A 6 3.17 41.07 -28.49
N GLU A 7 2.01 40.46 -28.27
CA GLU A 7 1.75 39.55 -27.15
C GLU A 7 2.36 38.17 -27.44
N ASP A 8 3.26 37.73 -26.58
CA ASP A 8 3.70 36.33 -26.47
C ASP A 8 2.57 35.49 -25.88
N GLN A 9 1.92 34.65 -26.70
CA GLN A 9 0.98 33.65 -26.23
C GLN A 9 1.74 32.43 -25.69
N SER A 10 1.67 32.25 -24.37
CA SER A 10 2.11 31.05 -23.66
C SER A 10 1.29 29.83 -24.10
N THR A 11 1.95 28.83 -24.66
CA THR A 11 1.36 27.53 -24.98
C THR A 11 1.23 26.68 -23.72
N SER A 12 0.03 26.67 -23.11
CA SER A 12 -0.34 25.72 -22.06
C SER A 12 -0.58 24.32 -22.64
N PRO A 13 0.03 23.25 -22.11
CA PRO A 13 -0.22 21.88 -22.56
C PRO A 13 -1.61 21.40 -22.09
N ASN A 14 -2.49 21.10 -23.05
CA ASN A 14 -3.82 20.52 -22.80
C ASN A 14 -3.68 19.04 -22.36
N TYR A 15 -3.84 18.78 -21.07
CA TYR A 15 -4.00 17.42 -20.54
C TYR A 15 -5.49 17.15 -20.28
N MET A 16 -6.16 16.43 -21.19
CA MET A 16 -7.49 15.87 -20.93
C MET A 16 -7.36 14.50 -20.29
N PHE A 17 -8.05 14.26 -19.16
CA PHE A 17 -8.18 12.93 -18.56
C PHE A 17 -9.30 12.14 -19.23
N VAL A 18 -9.03 10.89 -19.59
CA VAL A 18 -9.94 10.04 -20.37
C VAL A 18 -10.66 9.03 -19.47
N THR A 19 -11.96 8.84 -19.69
CA THR A 19 -12.70 7.71 -19.11
C THR A 19 -12.39 6.42 -19.89
N SER A 20 -11.68 5.47 -19.29
CA SER A 20 -11.55 4.12 -19.86
C SER A 20 -12.84 3.32 -19.64
N THR A 21 -13.84 3.55 -20.49
CA THR A 21 -14.96 2.62 -20.68
C THR A 21 -15.13 2.38 -22.16
N SER A 22 -14.39 1.40 -22.69
CA SER A 22 -14.76 0.77 -23.95
C SER A 22 -14.33 -0.68 -23.92
N GLU A 23 -15.29 -1.60 -23.79
CA GLU A 23 -15.51 -2.64 -24.81
C GLU A 23 -16.82 -3.42 -24.57
N GLY A 24 -17.56 -3.62 -25.67
CA GLY A 24 -18.43 -4.78 -25.84
C GLY A 24 -19.95 -4.59 -25.72
N LYS A 25 -20.59 -3.96 -26.71
CA LYS A 25 -21.75 -4.55 -27.43
C LYS A 25 -22.20 -3.71 -28.63
N THR A 26 -22.01 -4.30 -29.80
CA THR A 26 -22.56 -3.88 -31.10
C THR A 26 -24.07 -4.14 -31.18
N LYS A 27 -24.88 -3.09 -31.41
CA LYS A 27 -25.67 -2.87 -32.66
C LYS A 27 -26.76 -1.81 -32.47
N ASN A 28 -26.79 -0.92 -33.46
CA ASN A 28 -27.86 -0.04 -33.96
C ASN A 28 -28.18 1.29 -33.25
N ASN A 29 -27.63 2.34 -33.89
CA ASN A 29 -28.29 3.54 -34.44
C ASN A 29 -29.04 4.45 -33.46
N SER A 30 -28.85 5.76 -33.46
CA SER A 30 -28.26 6.68 -34.43
C SER A 30 -28.17 8.06 -33.78
N LEU A 31 -27.09 8.79 -33.99
CA LEU A 31 -26.98 10.26 -34.12
C LEU A 31 -25.61 10.73 -33.64
N ARG A 32 -24.94 11.49 -34.52
CA ARG A 32 -23.72 12.28 -34.34
C ARG A 32 -22.37 11.54 -34.45
N ARG A 33 -22.06 11.17 -35.70
CA ARG A 33 -20.69 11.30 -36.23
C ARG A 33 -20.46 12.76 -36.63
N SER A 34 -19.40 13.38 -36.11
CA SER A 34 -18.62 14.39 -36.84
C SER A 34 -17.33 14.74 -36.09
N HIS A 35 -16.20 14.60 -36.82
CA HIS A 35 -14.86 15.13 -36.57
C HIS A 35 -13.82 14.15 -36.00
N VAL A 36 -13.38 13.25 -36.89
CA VAL A 36 -12.00 12.75 -36.95
C VAL A 36 -11.28 13.62 -37.98
N MET A 37 -10.09 14.13 -37.67
CA MET A 37 -9.18 14.71 -38.68
C MET A 37 -7.80 14.07 -38.57
N HIS A 38 -7.40 13.47 -39.69
CA HIS A 38 -6.03 13.08 -40.03
C HIS A 38 -5.14 14.32 -40.22
N SER A 39 -3.85 14.17 -39.95
CA SER A 39 -2.82 14.88 -40.73
C SER A 39 -1.63 13.96 -41.04
N GLN A 40 -1.50 13.60 -42.32
CA GLN A 40 -0.25 13.17 -42.92
C GLN A 40 0.65 14.40 -43.17
N ILE A 41 1.98 14.24 -43.22
CA ILE A 41 2.82 14.60 -44.38
C ILE A 41 4.30 14.21 -44.17
N LYS A 42 4.72 13.25 -45.01
CA LYS A 42 5.93 13.13 -45.85
C LYS A 42 7.32 13.50 -45.32
N THR A 43 8.17 12.47 -45.39
CA THR A 43 9.59 12.44 -45.76
C THR A 43 10.05 13.55 -46.73
N ARG A 44 11.15 14.23 -46.37
CA ARG A 44 12.13 14.78 -47.32
C ARG A 44 13.53 14.67 -46.71
N THR A 45 14.39 13.98 -47.43
CA THR A 45 15.82 13.72 -47.17
C THR A 45 16.71 14.92 -47.50
N GLN A 46 17.86 14.96 -46.81
CA GLN A 46 19.19 15.56 -47.13
C GLN A 46 19.72 16.62 -46.12
N PRO A 47 21.06 16.82 -45.99
CA PRO A 47 22.02 15.92 -45.33
C PRO A 47 22.88 16.65 -44.25
N ASN A 48 23.63 15.86 -43.46
CA ASN A 48 24.78 16.20 -42.61
C ASN A 48 25.08 17.69 -42.26
N LYS A 49 24.91 18.03 -40.98
CA LYS A 49 25.83 18.91 -40.26
C LYS A 49 26.16 18.31 -38.89
N SER A 50 27.41 17.88 -38.77
CA SER A 50 28.06 17.45 -37.53
C SER A 50 28.24 18.63 -36.59
N TYR A 51 27.65 18.57 -35.40
CA TYR A 51 28.15 19.30 -34.25
C TYR A 51 28.44 18.30 -33.14
N SER A 52 29.74 18.15 -32.87
CA SER A 52 30.28 17.48 -31.70
C SER A 52 29.87 18.27 -30.46
N LEU A 53 29.14 17.64 -29.57
CA LEU A 53 28.99 18.09 -28.19
C LEU A 53 29.45 16.94 -27.29
N SER A 54 30.52 17.25 -26.56
CA SER A 54 31.25 16.38 -25.64
C SER A 54 30.33 15.71 -24.61
N PRO A 55 30.65 14.48 -24.14
CA PRO A 55 29.93 13.86 -23.05
C PRO A 55 30.08 14.71 -21.77
N PRO A 56 29.01 14.89 -20.97
CA PRO A 56 29.15 15.57 -19.69
C PRO A 56 30.09 14.76 -18.79
N GLN A 57 31.07 15.46 -18.23
CA GLN A 57 32.08 14.92 -17.34
C GLN A 57 31.45 14.30 -16.11
N VAL A 58 31.97 13.13 -15.75
CA VAL A 58 31.74 12.40 -14.51
C VAL A 58 32.07 13.31 -13.32
N LEU A 59 31.09 13.61 -12.48
CA LEU A 59 31.32 14.12 -11.13
C LEU A 59 31.31 12.92 -10.15
N PRO A 60 32.35 12.75 -9.31
CA PRO A 60 32.46 11.60 -8.42
C PRO A 60 31.57 11.73 -7.18
N SER A 61 30.96 10.60 -6.76
CA SER A 61 30.65 10.21 -5.38
C SER A 61 30.23 11.32 -4.38
N LEU A 62 28.93 11.44 -4.10
CA LEU A 62 28.37 12.19 -2.96
C LEU A 62 27.76 11.28 -1.87
N LEU A 63 28.39 10.12 -1.62
CA LEU A 63 28.10 9.28 -0.45
C LEU A 63 29.38 9.03 0.35
N ALA A 64 29.92 10.09 0.95
CA ALA A 64 30.88 9.99 2.05
C ALA A 64 30.87 11.31 2.84
N GLY A 65 30.05 11.37 3.88
CA GLY A 65 29.90 12.56 4.70
C GLY A 65 29.25 12.28 6.05
N LYS A 66 29.75 11.30 6.81
CA LYS A 66 29.50 11.25 8.25
C LYS A 66 30.18 12.46 8.90
N ARG A 67 29.50 13.61 8.92
CA ARG A 67 29.86 14.70 9.85
C ARG A 67 29.23 14.38 11.19
N SER A 68 30.05 13.84 12.08
CA SER A 68 29.79 13.78 13.50
C SER A 68 29.47 15.18 14.04
N PHE A 69 28.21 15.46 14.35
CA PHE A 69 27.85 16.56 15.23
C PHE A 69 28.25 16.18 16.66
N ARG A 70 29.45 16.62 17.09
CA ARG A 70 29.79 16.67 18.51
C ARG A 70 29.03 17.82 19.13
N LEU A 71 27.87 17.54 19.74
CA LEU A 71 27.27 18.43 20.71
C LEU A 71 28.20 18.45 21.94
N ALA A 72 28.79 19.62 22.20
CA ALA A 72 29.67 19.86 23.33
C ALA A 72 28.92 19.56 24.63
N ARG A 73 29.40 18.55 25.35
CA ARG A 73 29.01 18.21 26.71
C ARG A 73 29.42 19.37 27.62
N ARG A 74 28.45 20.18 28.07
CA ARG A 74 28.66 21.12 29.19
C ARG A 74 28.30 20.40 30.48
N GLU A 75 29.30 20.21 31.35
CA GLU A 75 29.09 19.80 32.74
C GLU A 75 28.37 20.90 33.54
N PRO A 76 27.59 20.55 34.58
CA PRO A 76 26.76 21.50 35.30
C PRO A 76 27.54 22.22 36.40
N GLN A 77 27.53 23.56 36.36
CA GLN A 77 27.87 24.40 37.52
C GLN A 77 26.61 24.73 38.33
N ALA A 78 26.80 24.78 39.64
CA ALA A 78 25.78 24.84 40.67
C ALA A 78 25.12 26.23 40.84
N GLN A 79 23.84 26.17 41.22
CA GLN A 79 23.05 27.09 42.06
C GLN A 79 22.77 28.54 41.60
N SER A 80 21.46 28.83 41.42
CA SER A 80 20.78 29.87 42.21
C SER A 80 19.26 29.70 42.19
N ASN A 81 18.66 29.78 43.37
CA ASN A 81 17.26 29.57 43.71
C ASN A 81 16.28 30.54 43.04
N LEU A 82 15.23 30.04 42.40
CA LEU A 82 13.93 30.73 42.26
C LEU A 82 12.80 29.69 42.41
N ARG A 83 11.98 29.87 43.46
CA ARG A 83 10.80 29.06 43.81
C ARG A 83 9.70 29.20 42.75
N SER A 84 9.10 28.08 42.35
CA SER A 84 7.81 28.01 41.65
C SER A 84 6.73 27.40 42.59
N PRO A 85 5.44 27.78 42.44
CA PRO A 85 4.36 27.40 43.37
C PRO A 85 3.83 25.98 43.10
N PRO A 86 3.14 25.35 44.08
CA PRO A 86 2.66 23.98 43.94
C PRO A 86 1.39 23.89 43.07
N PRO A 87 1.09 22.71 42.48
CA PRO A 87 -0.09 22.49 41.66
C PRO A 87 -1.38 22.38 42.51
N PRO A 88 -2.57 22.66 41.94
CA PRO A 88 -3.84 22.59 42.65
C PRO A 88 -4.31 21.14 42.89
N PRO A 89 -5.14 20.88 43.92
CA PRO A 89 -5.55 19.53 44.31
C PRO A 89 -6.64 18.95 43.40
N LEU A 90 -6.55 17.63 43.18
CA LEU A 90 -7.53 16.81 42.47
C LEU A 90 -8.81 16.65 43.31
N LEU A 91 -9.95 17.05 42.75
CA LEU A 91 -11.29 16.87 43.35
C LEU A 91 -11.85 15.48 42.99
N ALA A 92 -12.21 14.72 44.02
CA ALA A 92 -12.93 13.46 43.92
C ALA A 92 -14.39 13.65 43.45
N PRO A 93 -15.02 12.67 42.78
CA PRO A 93 -16.38 12.80 42.27
C PRO A 93 -17.41 12.73 43.39
N ALA A 94 -18.21 13.79 43.52
CA ALA A 94 -19.36 13.86 44.41
C ALA A 94 -20.56 13.12 43.81
N GLN A 95 -21.04 12.10 44.52
CA GLN A 95 -22.34 11.48 44.28
C GLN A 95 -23.45 12.49 44.62
N ARG A 96 -24.42 12.69 43.71
CA ARG A 96 -25.71 13.31 44.04
C ARG A 96 -26.86 12.41 43.57
N PRO A 97 -27.89 12.19 44.41
CA PRO A 97 -29.00 11.32 44.13
C PRO A 97 -30.07 12.03 43.29
N ILE A 98 -30.61 11.36 42.27
CA ILE A 98 -31.80 11.81 41.55
C ILE A 98 -33.04 11.28 42.26
N ARG A 99 -33.88 12.20 42.71
CA ARG A 99 -35.18 11.98 43.36
C ARG A 99 -36.24 11.85 42.25
N ALA A 100 -36.77 10.65 42.03
CA ALA A 100 -37.90 10.42 41.12
C ALA A 100 -39.22 10.52 41.90
N SER A 101 -40.15 11.36 41.42
CA SER A 101 -41.52 11.44 41.92
C SER A 101 -42.39 10.34 41.32
N MET A 102 -43.13 9.65 42.17
CA MET A 102 -44.11 8.62 41.81
C MET A 102 -45.43 9.20 41.27
N GLY A 103 -46.00 8.52 40.28
CA GLY A 103 -47.44 8.26 40.07
C GLY A 103 -47.53 6.88 39.39
N VAL A 104 -47.95 5.79 40.05
CA VAL A 104 -49.35 5.32 40.29
C VAL A 104 -50.06 5.15 38.93
N VAL A 105 -50.51 4.00 38.40
CA VAL A 105 -50.94 2.65 38.88
C VAL A 105 -51.02 1.73 37.63
N ASN A 106 -50.41 0.53 37.59
CA ASN A 106 -50.96 -0.86 37.74
C ASN A 106 -52.01 -1.30 36.68
N PRO A 107 -52.24 -2.61 36.37
CA PRO A 107 -51.68 -3.85 36.96
C PRO A 107 -51.41 -5.04 35.97
N SER A 108 -50.92 -6.17 36.53
CA SER A 108 -51.09 -7.58 36.07
C SER A 108 -50.38 -8.01 34.77
N ALA A 109 -49.68 -9.15 34.65
CA ALA A 109 -49.74 -10.41 35.36
C ALA A 109 -48.35 -11.08 35.45
N THR A 110 -48.15 -11.79 36.56
CA THR A 110 -47.11 -12.77 36.83
C THR A 110 -47.05 -13.87 35.77
N ASN A 111 -45.83 -14.26 35.37
CA ASN A 111 -45.41 -15.66 35.43
C ASN A 111 -43.89 -15.77 35.58
N GLN A 112 -43.52 -16.58 36.57
CA GLN A 112 -42.17 -16.97 36.92
C GLN A 112 -41.50 -17.71 35.75
N VAL A 113 -40.22 -17.44 35.50
CA VAL A 113 -39.35 -18.38 34.80
C VAL A 113 -38.09 -18.58 35.62
N ASP A 114 -37.81 -19.87 35.75
CA ASP A 114 -36.81 -20.61 36.49
C ASP A 114 -35.36 -20.13 36.27
N LEU A 115 -34.56 -20.13 37.33
CA LEU A 115 -33.13 -19.83 37.33
C LEU A 115 -32.36 -21.15 37.26
N SER A 116 -32.23 -21.70 36.05
CA SER A 116 -31.32 -22.81 35.77
C SER A 116 -30.77 -22.68 34.34
N ASP A 117 -29.44 -22.69 34.24
CA ASP A 117 -28.55 -22.63 33.07
C ASP A 117 -28.17 -21.25 32.47
N PRO A 118 -26.85 -20.95 32.34
CA PRO A 118 -26.38 -19.77 31.62
C PRO A 118 -26.65 -19.96 30.12
N PRO A 119 -27.15 -18.94 29.39
CA PRO A 119 -27.36 -19.09 27.96
C PRO A 119 -26.01 -19.26 27.29
N GLN A 120 -25.79 -20.43 26.69
CA GLN A 120 -24.77 -20.63 25.69
C GLN A 120 -24.94 -19.55 24.62
N ARG A 121 -23.95 -18.64 24.51
CA ARG A 121 -23.82 -17.77 23.34
C ARG A 121 -23.55 -18.67 22.15
N SER A 122 -24.61 -19.07 21.43
CA SER A 122 -24.46 -19.46 20.04
C SER A 122 -23.98 -18.22 19.29
N SER A 123 -22.68 -18.12 19.03
CA SER A 123 -22.17 -17.10 18.12
C SER A 123 -22.60 -17.52 16.71
N THR A 124 -23.74 -17.03 16.25
CA THR A 124 -24.11 -17.16 14.85
C THR A 124 -23.01 -16.49 14.03
N LYS A 125 -22.31 -17.26 13.21
CA LYS A 125 -21.27 -16.70 12.34
C LYS A 125 -21.96 -15.82 11.30
N VAL A 126 -21.33 -14.70 10.93
CA VAL A 126 -21.85 -13.72 9.94
C VAL A 126 -22.11 -14.36 8.56
N GLU A 127 -21.56 -15.55 8.34
CA GLU A 127 -21.72 -16.40 7.16
C GLU A 127 -23.15 -16.94 7.01
N ASP A 128 -23.91 -17.07 8.10
CA ASP A 128 -25.26 -17.65 8.09
C ASP A 128 -26.40 -16.64 7.85
N LEU A 129 -26.07 -15.35 7.68
CA LEU A 129 -27.05 -14.28 7.48
C LEU A 129 -27.40 -14.08 6.01
N SER A 130 -28.71 -13.95 5.73
CA SER A 130 -29.25 -13.68 4.40
C SER A 130 -28.86 -12.30 3.86
N ALA A 131 -28.97 -12.10 2.54
CA ALA A 131 -28.64 -10.82 1.90
C ALA A 131 -29.52 -9.65 2.41
N ASP A 132 -30.78 -9.94 2.74
CA ASP A 132 -31.73 -8.95 3.26
C ASP A 132 -31.45 -8.60 4.73
N GLU A 133 -30.96 -9.55 5.54
CA GLU A 133 -30.52 -9.27 6.92
C GLU A 133 -29.24 -8.42 6.93
N LYS A 134 -28.35 -8.60 5.95
CA LYS A 134 -27.17 -7.75 5.76
C LYS A 134 -27.55 -6.33 5.30
N GLN A 135 -28.57 -6.18 4.47
CA GLN A 135 -29.16 -4.88 4.12
C GLN A 135 -29.94 -4.24 5.28
N THR A 136 -30.53 -5.04 6.17
CA THR A 136 -31.24 -4.56 7.35
C THR A 136 -30.28 -4.12 8.45
N LEU A 137 -29.14 -4.80 8.60
CA LEU A 137 -28.01 -4.33 9.44
C LEU A 137 -27.37 -3.04 8.90
N LEU A 138 -27.55 -2.73 7.60
CA LEU A 138 -27.21 -1.43 7.00
C LEU A 138 -28.27 -0.35 7.28
N ARG A 139 -29.45 -0.71 7.80
CA ARG A 139 -30.54 0.21 8.13
C ARG A 139 -30.95 0.09 9.60
N LEU A 140 -30.11 0.52 10.53
CA LEU A 140 -30.59 0.89 11.87
C LEU A 140 -29.88 2.14 12.40
N SER A 141 -30.60 3.26 12.33
CA SER A 141 -30.71 4.19 13.46
C SER A 141 -32.10 4.82 13.43
N THR A 142 -33.07 4.14 14.03
CA THR A 142 -34.43 4.66 14.31
C THR A 142 -34.39 5.68 15.44
N SER A 143 -33.71 6.81 15.23
CA SER A 143 -33.85 7.96 16.12
C SER A 143 -35.03 8.82 15.66
N PRO A 144 -35.96 9.20 16.55
CA PRO A 144 -37.11 10.06 16.23
C PRO A 144 -36.72 11.50 15.84
N LEU A 145 -35.42 11.84 15.76
CA LEU A 145 -34.94 13.15 15.28
C LEU A 145 -35.00 13.31 13.75
N LEU A 146 -35.40 12.29 12.99
CA LEU A 146 -35.59 12.36 11.53
C LEU A 146 -36.79 13.22 11.08
N LEU A 147 -37.56 13.80 12.02
CA LEU A 147 -38.70 14.67 11.69
C LEU A 147 -38.28 16.09 11.26
N PHE A 148 -37.04 16.49 11.51
CA PHE A 148 -36.46 17.73 10.97
C PHE A 148 -35.43 17.34 9.93
N GLY A 149 -35.80 17.51 8.66
CA GLY A 149 -34.86 17.34 7.56
C GLY A 149 -33.66 18.25 7.78
N ASN A 150 -32.52 17.65 8.11
CA ASN A 150 -31.16 18.07 7.83
C ASN A 150 -30.25 16.89 8.20
N SER A 151 -29.19 16.69 7.43
CA SER A 151 -28.24 15.59 7.64
C SER A 151 -27.70 15.58 9.09
N ARG A 152 -27.45 14.41 9.70
CA ARG A 152 -26.92 14.36 11.09
C ARG A 152 -25.55 15.02 11.21
N LEU A 153 -24.77 14.97 10.13
CA LEU A 153 -23.42 15.53 10.06
C LEU A 153 -23.42 17.03 9.75
N ASP A 154 -24.40 17.51 8.99
CA ASP A 154 -24.55 18.91 8.61
C ASP A 154 -25.99 19.38 8.85
N SER A 155 -26.29 19.54 10.14
CA SER A 155 -27.59 20.02 10.60
C SER A 155 -27.89 21.47 10.23
N LEU A 156 -26.87 22.25 9.83
CA LEU A 156 -26.96 23.66 9.50
C LEU A 156 -26.81 23.94 8.00
N GLY A 157 -26.52 22.93 7.17
CA GLY A 157 -26.32 23.10 5.73
C GLY A 157 -25.08 23.94 5.36
N VAL A 158 -24.00 23.83 6.15
CA VAL A 158 -22.77 24.62 6.03
C VAL A 158 -21.75 23.94 5.11
N LEU A 159 -21.88 22.64 4.86
CA LEU A 159 -20.96 21.91 3.99
C LEU A 159 -21.09 22.37 2.53
N PRO A 160 -19.99 22.34 1.75
CA PRO A 160 -19.99 22.80 0.37
C PRO A 160 -20.81 21.90 -0.57
N MET A 161 -21.17 20.69 -0.12
CA MET A 161 -21.96 19.71 -0.83
C MET A 161 -23.21 19.34 -0.04
N LYS A 162 -24.26 18.89 -0.73
CA LYS A 162 -25.45 18.33 -0.09
C LYS A 162 -25.22 16.85 0.18
N LEU A 163 -25.21 16.46 1.44
CA LEU A 163 -25.09 15.06 1.84
C LEU A 163 -26.41 14.32 1.63
N THR A 164 -26.33 13.16 0.97
CA THR A 164 -27.42 12.18 0.97
C THR A 164 -27.38 11.32 2.24
N PRO A 165 -28.46 10.61 2.59
CA PRO A 165 -28.42 9.65 3.71
C PRO A 165 -27.36 8.56 3.53
N TRP A 166 -27.03 8.21 2.28
CA TRP A 166 -25.97 7.25 1.99
C TRP A 166 -24.59 7.85 2.26
N ASP A 167 -24.36 9.11 1.90
CA ASP A 167 -23.12 9.83 2.19
C ASP A 167 -22.85 9.92 3.69
N GLU A 168 -23.88 10.15 4.50
CA GLU A 168 -23.75 10.14 5.96
C GLU A 168 -23.26 8.79 6.49
N VAL A 169 -23.78 7.68 5.93
CA VAL A 169 -23.34 6.32 6.28
C VAL A 169 -21.90 6.07 5.82
N LEU A 170 -21.53 6.53 4.62
CA LEU A 170 -20.16 6.40 4.11
C LEU A 170 -19.17 7.16 5.00
N VAL A 171 -19.51 8.40 5.37
CA VAL A 171 -18.67 9.24 6.25
C VAL A 171 -18.54 8.64 7.64
N ASP A 172 -19.67 8.24 8.25
CA ASP A 172 -19.66 7.61 9.58
C ASP A 172 -18.75 6.37 9.58
N ARG A 173 -18.89 5.52 8.57
CA ARG A 173 -18.03 4.33 8.44
C ARG A 173 -16.59 4.69 8.12
N PHE A 174 -16.31 5.68 7.28
CA PHE A 174 -14.95 6.12 6.98
C PHE A 174 -14.22 6.58 8.25
N CYS A 175 -14.91 7.31 9.12
CA CYS A 175 -14.38 7.78 10.41
C CYS A 175 -14.17 6.66 11.43
N HIS A 176 -15.01 5.62 11.42
CA HIS A 176 -14.99 4.54 12.41
C HIS A 176 -14.37 3.22 11.91
N TYR A 177 -13.88 3.16 10.67
CA TYR A 177 -13.31 1.93 10.12
C TYR A 177 -11.86 1.71 10.60
N GLU A 178 -11.69 0.72 11.47
CA GLU A 178 -10.38 0.40 12.08
C GLU A 178 -9.55 -0.65 11.30
N LYS A 179 -10.11 -1.30 10.26
CA LYS A 179 -9.45 -2.45 9.61
C LYS A 179 -8.49 -2.06 8.47
N TRP A 180 -7.35 -2.76 8.42
CA TRP A 180 -6.23 -2.54 7.49
C TRP A 180 -6.32 -3.39 6.22
N PRO A 181 -5.86 -2.94 5.02
CA PRO A 181 -4.47 -2.53 4.75
C PRO A 181 -4.30 -1.02 4.51
N TRP A 182 -3.10 -0.51 4.77
CA TRP A 182 -2.76 0.92 4.84
C TRP A 182 -3.17 1.70 3.60
N CYS A 183 -3.96 2.74 3.85
CA CYS A 183 -4.01 3.96 3.06
C CYS A 183 -3.47 5.07 3.97
N PRO A 184 -2.57 5.96 3.51
CA PRO A 184 -2.11 7.10 4.31
C PRO A 184 -3.25 8.06 4.71
N VAL A 185 -4.39 7.89 4.05
CA VAL A 185 -5.64 8.58 4.29
C VAL A 185 -6.54 7.70 5.18
N SER A 186 -6.80 8.17 6.40
CA SER A 186 -7.75 7.56 7.35
C SER A 186 -8.76 8.59 7.84
N GLY A 187 -10.01 8.15 8.06
CA GLY A 187 -11.06 9.01 8.62
C GLY A 187 -10.80 9.45 10.07
N GLN A 188 -9.82 8.84 10.74
CA GLN A 188 -9.38 9.20 12.09
C GLN A 188 -8.29 10.29 12.10
N THR A 189 -7.88 10.78 10.93
CA THR A 189 -6.82 11.79 10.77
C THR A 189 -7.40 13.14 10.33
N LEU A 190 -6.52 14.14 10.15
CA LEU A 190 -6.86 15.43 9.55
C LEU A 190 -7.43 15.32 8.13
N TRP A 191 -7.41 14.14 7.51
CA TRP A 191 -8.03 13.93 6.22
C TRP A 191 -9.56 14.02 6.24
N SER A 192 -10.22 13.58 7.32
CA SER A 192 -11.69 13.64 7.41
C SER A 192 -12.22 15.09 7.33
N PRO A 193 -11.76 16.04 8.17
CA PRO A 193 -12.18 17.43 8.03
C PRO A 193 -11.73 18.06 6.70
N PHE A 194 -10.58 17.65 6.15
CA PHE A 194 -10.16 18.09 4.82
C PHE A 194 -11.11 17.62 3.71
N ALA A 195 -11.53 16.36 3.72
CA ALA A 195 -12.46 15.82 2.76
C ALA A 195 -13.82 16.54 2.84
N LEU A 196 -14.31 16.84 4.04
CA LEU A 196 -15.57 17.57 4.22
C LEU A 196 -15.48 19.07 3.86
N SER A 197 -14.27 19.64 3.83
CA SER A 197 -14.08 21.06 3.53
C SER A 197 -14.32 21.44 2.06
N ASP A 198 -14.39 20.46 1.16
CA ASP A 198 -14.42 20.69 -0.27
C ASP A 198 -15.15 19.56 -1.03
N GLU A 199 -16.01 19.93 -1.97
CA GLU A 199 -16.81 18.94 -2.74
C GLU A 199 -15.94 17.95 -3.52
N LEU A 200 -14.85 18.43 -4.15
CA LEU A 200 -13.97 17.56 -4.93
C LEU A 200 -13.21 16.58 -4.01
N ALA A 201 -12.64 17.08 -2.91
CA ALA A 201 -11.94 16.23 -1.96
C ALA A 201 -12.87 15.18 -1.34
N PHE A 202 -14.12 15.55 -1.06
CA PHE A 202 -15.15 14.66 -0.56
C PHE A 202 -15.48 13.55 -1.54
N SER A 203 -15.90 13.90 -2.75
CA SER A 203 -16.30 12.91 -3.77
C SER A 203 -15.15 11.96 -4.10
N ALA A 204 -13.92 12.47 -4.20
CA ALA A 204 -12.75 11.64 -4.43
C ALA A 204 -12.52 10.66 -3.26
N THR A 205 -12.60 11.15 -2.01
CA THR A 205 -12.40 10.33 -0.81
C THR A 205 -13.47 9.24 -0.70
N MET A 206 -14.75 9.61 -0.87
CA MET A 206 -15.87 8.66 -0.83
C MET A 206 -15.78 7.62 -1.93
N TYR A 207 -15.41 8.03 -3.16
CA TYR A 207 -15.18 7.11 -4.27
C TYR A 207 -14.07 6.10 -3.95
N SER A 208 -12.89 6.58 -3.54
CA SER A 208 -11.73 5.73 -3.21
C SER A 208 -12.04 4.72 -2.12
N TRP A 209 -12.57 5.21 -0.99
CA TRP A 209 -12.84 4.39 0.18
C TRP A 209 -13.89 3.33 -0.11
N SER A 210 -14.96 3.70 -0.82
CA SER A 210 -16.05 2.78 -1.13
C SER A 210 -15.62 1.66 -2.08
N VAL A 211 -14.77 1.94 -3.07
CA VAL A 211 -14.19 0.90 -3.94
C VAL A 211 -13.28 -0.03 -3.13
N GLY A 212 -12.42 0.54 -2.29
CA GLY A 212 -11.50 -0.22 -1.45
C GLY A 212 -12.21 -1.15 -0.46
N ILE A 213 -13.36 -0.74 0.08
CA ILE A 213 -14.19 -1.58 0.96
C ILE A 213 -14.96 -2.64 0.18
N GLY A 214 -15.54 -2.31 -0.97
CA GLY A 214 -16.28 -3.27 -1.80
C GLY A 214 -15.43 -4.48 -2.18
N SER A 215 -14.18 -4.23 -2.59
CA SER A 215 -13.21 -5.29 -2.87
C SER A 215 -12.87 -6.11 -1.61
N ARG A 216 -12.77 -5.45 -0.44
CA ARG A 216 -12.39 -6.07 0.84
C ARG A 216 -13.46 -6.94 1.46
N LEU A 217 -14.66 -6.41 1.65
CA LEU A 217 -15.74 -7.07 2.39
C LEU A 217 -16.49 -8.11 1.57
N MET A 218 -16.63 -7.88 0.26
CA MET A 218 -17.58 -8.66 -0.54
C MET A 218 -16.92 -9.62 -1.52
N GLY A 219 -15.58 -9.56 -1.67
CA GLY A 219 -14.84 -10.38 -2.64
C GLY A 219 -15.27 -10.16 -4.10
N LYS A 220 -16.10 -9.15 -4.36
CA LYS A 220 -16.61 -8.81 -5.69
C LYS A 220 -15.54 -8.05 -6.49
N SER A 221 -15.56 -8.22 -7.81
CA SER A 221 -14.85 -7.33 -8.72
C SER A 221 -15.26 -5.87 -8.46
N ALA A 222 -14.31 -4.94 -8.54
CA ALA A 222 -14.57 -3.52 -8.39
C ALA A 222 -15.65 -3.03 -9.37
N SER A 223 -15.67 -3.55 -10.61
CA SER A 223 -16.69 -3.21 -11.61
C SER A 223 -18.11 -3.60 -11.15
N ALA A 224 -18.27 -4.85 -10.71
CA ALA A 224 -19.56 -5.36 -10.22
C ALA A 224 -20.03 -4.62 -8.97
N TRP A 225 -19.10 -4.22 -8.08
CA TRP A 225 -19.41 -3.39 -6.93
C TRP A 225 -19.93 -2.02 -7.36
N LEU A 226 -19.27 -1.37 -8.31
CA LEU A 226 -19.64 -0.04 -8.79
C LEU A 226 -20.99 -0.04 -9.52
N GLU A 227 -21.25 -1.03 -10.37
CA GLU A 227 -22.54 -1.20 -11.05
C GLU A 227 -23.71 -1.40 -10.06
N SER A 228 -23.44 -2.04 -8.92
CA SER A 228 -24.44 -2.30 -7.89
C SER A 228 -24.70 -1.11 -6.96
N ASN A 229 -23.90 -0.03 -7.05
CA ASN A 229 -23.93 1.09 -6.12
C ASN A 229 -23.90 2.44 -6.88
N PRO A 230 -25.06 2.91 -7.37
CA PRO A 230 -25.14 4.10 -8.22
C PRO A 230 -24.61 5.37 -7.55
N ASP A 231 -24.73 5.51 -6.23
CA ASP A 231 -24.23 6.67 -5.48
C ASP A 231 -22.69 6.75 -5.49
N ILE A 232 -21.99 5.60 -5.47
CA ILE A 232 -20.53 5.58 -5.63
C ILE A 232 -20.13 5.99 -7.05
N MET A 233 -20.95 5.63 -8.05
CA MET A 233 -20.77 6.09 -9.42
C MET A 233 -20.96 7.58 -9.58
N GLN A 234 -21.90 8.19 -8.83
CA GLN A 234 -22.03 9.64 -8.80
C GLN A 234 -20.76 10.30 -8.26
N HIS A 235 -20.19 9.81 -7.15
CA HIS A 235 -18.92 10.35 -6.63
C HIS A 235 -17.76 10.25 -7.62
N ARG A 236 -17.67 9.15 -8.38
CA ARG A 236 -16.70 9.01 -9.47
C ARG A 236 -16.91 10.08 -10.54
N LEU A 237 -18.14 10.25 -11.03
CA LEU A 237 -18.48 11.21 -12.08
C LEU A 237 -18.23 12.66 -11.62
N SER A 238 -18.64 13.00 -10.41
CA SER A 238 -18.39 14.31 -9.80
C SER A 238 -16.90 14.58 -9.67
N THR A 239 -16.11 13.61 -9.22
CA THR A 239 -14.65 13.73 -9.10
C THR A 239 -14.02 14.09 -10.46
N ILE A 240 -14.34 13.35 -11.52
CA ILE A 240 -13.77 13.59 -12.86
C ILE A 240 -14.20 14.95 -13.40
N SER A 241 -15.48 15.30 -13.26
CA SER A 241 -16.02 16.59 -13.73
C SER A 241 -15.35 17.77 -13.03
N LEU A 242 -15.23 17.70 -11.70
CA LEU A 242 -14.64 18.78 -10.89
C LEU A 242 -13.13 18.90 -11.11
N VAL A 243 -12.41 17.78 -11.27
CA VAL A 243 -10.98 17.83 -11.67
C VAL A 243 -10.82 18.57 -12.99
N ASN A 244 -11.58 18.20 -14.02
CA ASN A 244 -11.48 18.84 -15.33
C ASN A 244 -11.79 20.34 -15.29
N ALA A 245 -12.73 20.75 -14.44
CA ALA A 245 -13.02 22.17 -14.22
C ALA A 245 -11.84 22.89 -13.54
N ARG A 246 -11.25 22.30 -12.48
CA ARG A 246 -10.17 22.94 -11.71
C ARG A 246 -8.84 23.00 -12.43
N ILE A 247 -8.49 21.98 -13.22
CA ILE A 247 -7.21 21.99 -13.96
C ILE A 247 -7.16 23.04 -15.07
N SER A 248 -8.30 23.63 -15.44
CA SER A 248 -8.36 24.72 -16.42
C SER A 248 -7.88 26.06 -15.84
N ASP A 249 -7.89 26.20 -14.51
CA ASP A 249 -7.38 27.37 -13.79
C ASP A 249 -6.09 26.99 -13.04
N PRO A 250 -4.92 27.57 -13.39
CA PRO A 250 -3.65 27.26 -12.73
C PRO A 250 -3.67 27.40 -11.20
N GLU A 251 -4.42 28.34 -10.64
CA GLU A 251 -4.48 28.56 -9.19
C GLU A 251 -5.30 27.46 -8.49
N GLU A 252 -6.42 27.05 -9.10
CA GLU A 252 -7.25 25.93 -8.60
C GLU A 252 -6.57 24.57 -8.82
N ALA A 253 -5.81 24.43 -9.90
CA ALA A 253 -5.12 23.20 -10.28
C ALA A 253 -4.12 22.74 -9.22
N VAL A 254 -3.40 23.68 -8.62
CA VAL A 254 -2.34 23.39 -7.65
C VAL A 254 -2.83 23.24 -6.21
N LYS A 255 -4.13 23.43 -5.93
CA LYS A 255 -4.69 23.28 -4.57
C LYS A 255 -4.59 21.85 -4.04
N ASP A 256 -4.50 21.71 -2.72
CA ASP A 256 -4.35 20.43 -2.02
C ASP A 256 -5.47 19.44 -2.40
N GLN A 257 -6.71 19.94 -2.53
CA GLN A 257 -7.90 19.16 -2.90
C GLN A 257 -7.80 18.60 -4.32
N THR A 258 -7.33 19.40 -5.27
CA THR A 258 -7.18 18.99 -6.68
C THR A 258 -6.10 17.93 -6.81
N ILE A 259 -4.93 18.15 -6.18
CA ILE A 259 -3.84 17.18 -6.17
C ILE A 259 -4.28 15.88 -5.49
N ALA A 260 -4.96 15.95 -4.35
CA ALA A 260 -5.50 14.79 -3.65
C ALA A 260 -6.45 13.97 -4.52
N ALA A 261 -7.40 14.63 -5.20
CA ALA A 261 -8.35 13.96 -6.08
C ALA A 261 -7.68 13.30 -7.28
N VAL A 262 -6.74 13.98 -7.95
CA VAL A 262 -5.98 13.39 -9.06
C VAL A 262 -5.15 12.20 -8.59
N THR A 263 -4.57 12.28 -7.39
CA THR A 263 -3.82 11.15 -6.78
C THR A 263 -4.72 9.95 -6.52
N VAL A 264 -5.93 10.18 -6.00
CA VAL A 264 -6.94 9.12 -5.79
C VAL A 264 -7.34 8.47 -7.12
N VAL A 265 -7.60 9.27 -8.16
CA VAL A 265 -7.96 8.74 -9.47
C VAL A 265 -6.80 7.92 -10.06
N ALA A 266 -5.57 8.44 -10.00
CA ALA A 266 -4.38 7.70 -10.43
C ALA A 266 -4.24 6.36 -9.69
N HIS A 267 -4.48 6.35 -8.38
CA HIS A 267 -4.45 5.13 -7.57
C HIS A 267 -5.50 4.09 -8.01
N LEU A 268 -6.72 4.53 -8.28
CA LEU A 268 -7.79 3.62 -8.69
C LEU A 268 -7.54 3.06 -10.10
N GLU A 269 -6.98 3.86 -11.01
CA GLU A 269 -6.56 3.40 -12.33
C GLU A 269 -5.37 2.42 -12.25
N LEU A 270 -4.50 2.55 -11.24
CA LEU A 270 -3.46 1.54 -10.99
C LEU A 270 -4.04 0.19 -10.56
N LEU A 271 -5.03 0.23 -9.68
CA LEU A 271 -5.65 -0.98 -9.14
C LEU A 271 -6.55 -1.68 -10.17
N TYR A 272 -7.34 -0.92 -10.94
CA TYR A 272 -8.45 -1.47 -11.73
C TYR A 272 -8.44 -1.03 -13.20
N GLY A 273 -7.59 -0.08 -13.57
CA GLY A 273 -7.53 0.51 -14.90
C GLY A 273 -6.42 -0.05 -15.79
N THR A 274 -6.20 0.65 -16.90
CA THR A 274 -5.15 0.32 -17.88
C THR A 274 -3.84 1.04 -17.58
N ARG A 275 -2.74 0.53 -18.14
CA ARG A 275 -1.43 1.19 -18.02
C ARG A 275 -1.46 2.59 -18.61
N GLU A 276 -2.14 2.77 -19.73
CA GLU A 276 -2.23 4.02 -20.46
C GLU A 276 -2.98 5.07 -19.63
N ALA A 277 -4.15 4.71 -19.08
CA ALA A 277 -4.93 5.60 -18.23
C ALA A 277 -4.16 5.98 -16.96
N ALA A 278 -3.61 4.99 -16.25
CA ALA A 278 -2.80 5.24 -15.07
C ALA A 278 -1.58 6.15 -15.37
N SER A 279 -0.92 5.95 -16.51
CA SER A 279 0.22 6.79 -16.94
C SER A 279 -0.19 8.22 -17.25
N GLN A 280 -1.37 8.44 -17.87
CA GLN A 280 -1.90 9.80 -18.08
C GLN A 280 -2.13 10.51 -16.75
N HIS A 281 -2.78 9.84 -15.79
CA HIS A 281 -3.01 10.38 -14.45
C HIS A 281 -1.72 10.68 -13.70
N MET A 282 -0.74 9.79 -13.75
CA MET A 282 0.55 10.03 -13.09
C MET A 282 1.35 11.18 -13.74
N ASN A 283 1.33 11.30 -15.07
CA ASN A 283 1.98 12.42 -15.76
C ASN A 283 1.32 13.76 -15.40
N GLY A 284 -0.02 13.80 -15.38
CA GLY A 284 -0.76 14.98 -14.93
C GLY A 284 -0.47 15.32 -13.48
N LEU A 285 -0.42 14.31 -12.61
CA LEU A 285 -0.08 14.47 -11.19
C LEU A 285 1.33 15.06 -11.01
N LYS A 286 2.31 14.56 -11.77
CA LYS A 286 3.67 15.10 -11.77
C LYS A 286 3.68 16.57 -12.18
N ALA A 287 2.98 16.93 -13.26
CA ALA A 287 2.89 18.32 -13.72
C ALA A 287 2.26 19.24 -12.66
N LEU A 288 1.18 18.82 -11.98
CA LEU A 288 0.55 19.60 -10.91
C LEU A 288 1.50 19.83 -9.72
N VAL A 289 2.24 18.80 -9.31
CA VAL A 289 3.23 18.92 -8.22
C VAL A 289 4.38 19.85 -8.62
N GLU A 290 4.86 19.77 -9.87
CA GLU A 290 5.89 20.67 -10.39
C GLU A 290 5.40 22.12 -10.46
N MET A 291 4.19 22.36 -10.98
CA MET A 291 3.56 23.68 -11.05
C MET A 291 3.40 24.32 -9.68
N ARG A 292 3.11 23.52 -8.65
CA ARG A 292 3.02 23.98 -7.26
C ARG A 292 4.36 24.45 -6.68
N GLY A 293 5.49 24.06 -7.30
CA GLY A 293 6.84 24.32 -6.79
C GLY A 293 7.55 23.07 -6.24
N GLY A 294 7.00 21.88 -6.48
CA GLY A 294 7.62 20.60 -6.20
C GLY A 294 7.28 19.99 -4.84
N PHE A 295 7.82 18.78 -4.62
CA PHE A 295 7.48 17.90 -3.50
C PHE A 295 7.83 18.45 -2.11
N LYS A 296 8.73 19.44 -2.04
CA LYS A 296 9.18 20.08 -0.78
C LYS A 296 8.22 21.17 -0.29
N THR A 297 7.25 21.57 -1.10
CA THR A 297 6.25 22.59 -0.74
C THR A 297 5.17 22.07 0.20
N PHE A 298 5.06 20.74 0.36
CA PHE A 298 4.14 20.09 1.28
C PHE A 298 4.69 20.11 2.71
N VAL A 299 4.30 21.12 3.50
CA VAL A 299 4.92 21.38 4.83
C VAL A 299 3.93 21.33 5.99
N THR A 300 2.63 21.53 5.75
CA THR A 300 1.62 21.47 6.81
C THR A 300 1.30 20.02 7.20
N PRO A 301 0.77 19.74 8.40
CA PRO A 301 0.40 18.39 8.81
C PRO A 301 -0.53 17.65 7.82
N LEU A 302 -1.50 18.37 7.23
CA LEU A 302 -2.37 17.84 6.19
C LEU A 302 -1.60 17.55 4.89
N GLN A 303 -0.75 18.47 4.46
CA GLN A 303 0.07 18.32 3.26
C GLN A 303 1.05 17.14 3.37
N LEU A 304 1.53 16.83 4.58
CA LEU A 304 2.32 15.62 4.82
C LEU A 304 1.50 14.33 4.67
N LEU A 305 0.18 14.33 4.87
CA LEU A 305 -0.68 13.19 4.54
C LEU A 305 -0.79 13.04 3.01
N LEU A 306 -0.95 14.16 2.30
CA LEU A 306 -0.97 14.17 0.85
C LEU A 306 0.38 13.70 0.27
N GLN A 307 1.51 14.12 0.86
CA GLN A 307 2.84 13.67 0.48
C GLN A 307 2.98 12.14 0.61
N ARG A 308 2.48 11.55 1.71
CA ARG A 308 2.46 10.09 1.88
C ARG A 308 1.59 9.39 0.83
N LEU A 309 0.42 9.96 0.51
CA LEU A 309 -0.46 9.42 -0.52
C LEU A 309 0.23 9.45 -1.89
N LEU A 310 0.85 10.57 -2.25
CA LEU A 310 1.62 10.71 -3.50
C LEU A 310 2.74 9.68 -3.59
N SER A 311 3.59 9.59 -2.55
CA SER A 311 4.71 8.65 -2.54
C SER A 311 4.26 7.20 -2.62
N TRP A 312 3.15 6.85 -1.97
CA TRP A 312 2.60 5.50 -2.06
C TRP A 312 2.13 5.17 -3.48
N VAL A 313 1.36 6.06 -4.09
CA VAL A 313 0.86 5.87 -5.46
C VAL A 313 2.02 5.77 -6.45
N ASP A 314 3.07 6.57 -6.26
CA ASP A 314 4.27 6.54 -7.10
C ASP A 314 5.07 5.23 -6.97
N ILE A 315 5.22 4.70 -5.75
CA ILE A 315 5.84 3.38 -5.55
C ILE A 315 5.02 2.29 -6.23
N VAL A 316 3.70 2.29 -6.07
CA VAL A 316 2.82 1.29 -6.70
C VAL A 316 2.92 1.38 -8.23
N TYR A 317 2.94 2.59 -8.79
CA TYR A 317 3.16 2.81 -10.22
C TYR A 317 4.51 2.26 -10.71
N SER A 318 5.57 2.57 -9.97
CA SER A 318 6.92 2.10 -10.26
C SER A 318 7.04 0.57 -10.24
N GLN A 319 6.39 -0.07 -9.26
CA GLN A 319 6.37 -1.53 -9.13
C GLN A 319 5.56 -2.20 -10.25
N LEU A 320 4.36 -1.68 -10.57
CA LEU A 320 3.45 -2.30 -11.54
C LEU A 320 3.94 -2.18 -12.99
N PHE A 321 4.56 -1.05 -13.35
CA PHE A 321 4.94 -0.76 -14.74
C PHE A 321 6.44 -0.70 -14.96
N GLU A 322 7.20 -1.03 -13.93
CA GLU A 322 8.63 -1.20 -13.98
C GLU A 322 9.43 0.05 -14.36
N VAL A 323 8.86 1.22 -14.07
CA VAL A 323 9.48 2.52 -14.30
C VAL A 323 10.08 3.08 -13.00
N PRO A 324 11.06 3.99 -13.04
CA PRO A 324 11.53 4.66 -11.83
C PRO A 324 10.41 5.45 -11.14
N PRO A 325 10.47 5.62 -9.81
CA PRO A 325 9.62 6.59 -9.11
C PRO A 325 9.75 7.98 -9.72
N MET A 326 8.62 8.68 -9.89
CA MET A 326 8.56 10.02 -10.46
C MET A 326 8.86 11.12 -9.44
N PHE A 327 8.63 10.84 -8.16
CA PHE A 327 8.87 11.78 -7.07
C PHE A 327 10.09 11.38 -6.24
N PRO A 328 10.78 12.34 -5.60
CA PRO A 328 11.86 12.03 -4.68
C PRO A 328 11.31 11.29 -3.44
N PRO A 329 12.14 10.48 -2.75
CA PRO A 329 11.77 9.89 -1.47
C PRO A 329 11.29 10.95 -0.48
N ALA A 330 10.23 10.65 0.27
CA ALA A 330 9.67 11.62 1.21
C ALA A 330 10.60 11.77 2.43
N GLU A 331 11.04 13.01 2.71
CA GLU A 331 11.93 13.32 3.84
C GLU A 331 11.34 12.87 5.19
N ILE A 332 10.00 12.83 5.28
CA ILE A 332 9.28 12.35 6.46
C ILE A 332 9.67 10.93 6.85
N TRP A 333 10.04 10.07 5.89
CA TRP A 333 10.44 8.69 6.16
C TRP A 333 11.75 8.58 6.91
N ASP A 334 12.69 9.49 6.67
CA ASP A 334 13.92 9.53 7.44
C ASP A 334 13.66 9.99 8.86
N ILE A 335 12.84 11.03 9.01
CA ILE A 335 12.43 11.54 10.32
C ILE A 335 11.73 10.44 11.14
N THR A 336 10.77 9.72 10.56
CA THR A 336 10.06 8.64 11.26
C THR A 336 10.96 7.46 11.59
N TRP A 337 11.92 7.15 10.73
CA TRP A 337 12.87 6.06 10.97
C TRP A 337 13.80 6.37 12.14
N TYR A 338 14.32 7.59 12.22
CA TYR A 338 15.26 7.98 13.28
C TYR A 338 14.58 8.34 14.61
N SER A 339 13.30 8.69 14.60
CA SER A 339 12.54 8.98 15.83
C SER A 339 12.13 7.72 16.59
N ARG A 340 12.28 6.53 16.01
CA ARG A 340 11.94 5.27 16.67
C ARG A 340 12.95 4.91 17.76
N ASP A 341 12.49 4.17 18.76
CA ASP A 341 13.38 3.47 19.67
C ASP A 341 14.18 2.42 18.87
N GLN A 342 15.47 2.70 18.64
CA GLN A 342 16.33 1.81 17.88
C GLN A 342 16.47 0.49 18.63
N MET A 343 16.05 -0.60 18.00
CA MET A 343 16.23 -1.93 18.55
C MET A 343 17.50 -2.53 17.95
N THR A 344 18.59 -2.50 18.70
CA THR A 344 19.83 -3.13 18.28
C THR A 344 19.69 -4.64 18.39
N LEU A 345 19.39 -5.29 17.26
CA LEU A 345 19.34 -6.73 17.19
C LEU A 345 20.77 -7.29 17.04
N PRO A 346 21.19 -8.25 17.88
CA PRO A 346 22.49 -8.86 17.72
C PRO A 346 22.55 -9.71 16.44
N GLY A 347 23.65 -9.58 15.71
CA GLY A 347 23.98 -10.40 14.54
C GLY A 347 23.17 -10.09 13.28
N SER A 348 23.42 -10.84 12.22
CA SER A 348 22.73 -10.76 10.93
C SER A 348 21.69 -11.88 10.79
N PRO A 349 20.72 -11.79 9.85
CA PRO A 349 19.87 -12.92 9.51
C PRO A 349 20.70 -14.19 9.26
N LEU A 350 20.15 -15.37 9.58
CA LEU A 350 20.85 -16.64 9.40
C LEU A 350 21.39 -16.77 7.96
N GLY A 351 22.65 -17.20 7.83
CA GLY A 351 23.33 -17.34 6.54
C GLY A 351 23.89 -16.04 5.94
N LEU A 352 23.59 -14.86 6.50
CA LEU A 352 24.07 -13.56 5.99
C LEU A 352 25.07 -12.87 6.93
N LEU A 353 25.80 -13.66 7.73
CA LEU A 353 26.86 -13.14 8.59
C LEU A 353 27.99 -12.54 7.75
N PRO A 354 28.58 -11.39 8.15
CA PRO A 354 29.64 -10.74 7.38
C PRO A 354 30.82 -11.66 7.06
N ARG A 355 31.20 -12.54 7.99
CA ARG A 355 32.27 -13.54 7.77
C ARG A 355 31.93 -14.55 6.67
N GLY A 356 30.66 -14.98 6.61
CA GLY A 356 30.17 -15.89 5.58
C GLY A 356 30.19 -15.24 4.20
N LEU A 357 29.74 -13.99 4.11
CA LEU A 357 29.76 -13.21 2.87
C LEU A 357 31.19 -12.98 2.34
N VAL A 358 32.12 -12.60 3.23
CA VAL A 358 33.55 -12.45 2.87
C VAL A 358 34.14 -13.77 2.39
N SER A 359 33.84 -14.88 3.07
CA SER A 359 34.35 -16.21 2.68
C SER A 359 33.81 -16.67 1.33
N ALA A 360 32.58 -16.28 0.99
CA ALA A 360 31.94 -16.55 -0.29
C ALA A 360 32.25 -15.51 -1.38
N ASN A 361 33.10 -14.52 -1.08
CA ASN A 361 33.44 -13.41 -1.97
C ASN A 361 32.22 -12.61 -2.46
N ILE A 362 31.20 -12.48 -1.60
CA ILE A 362 29.97 -11.74 -1.88
C ILE A 362 30.16 -10.28 -1.40
N PRO A 363 30.09 -9.28 -2.30
CA PRO A 363 30.19 -7.88 -1.91
C PRO A 363 29.01 -7.46 -1.04
N HIS A 364 29.26 -6.49 -0.16
CA HIS A 364 28.20 -5.85 0.61
C HIS A 364 27.30 -5.06 -0.34
N ASP A 365 25.98 -5.20 -0.16
CA ASP A 365 24.96 -4.57 -0.98
C ASP A 365 23.92 -3.86 -0.09
N GLU A 366 23.24 -2.85 -0.61
CA GLU A 366 22.18 -2.12 0.09
C GLU A 366 21.05 -3.04 0.54
N VAL A 367 20.81 -4.16 -0.17
CA VAL A 367 19.81 -5.17 0.22
C VAL A 367 20.07 -5.72 1.63
N LEU A 368 21.33 -5.85 2.05
CA LEU A 368 21.66 -6.36 3.39
C LEU A 368 21.19 -5.40 4.48
N GLU A 369 21.37 -4.10 4.28
CA GLU A 369 20.87 -3.08 5.20
C GLU A 369 19.34 -3.05 5.20
N ALA A 370 18.71 -3.15 4.03
CA ALA A 370 17.26 -3.22 3.92
C ALA A 370 16.68 -4.47 4.61
N LEU A 371 17.34 -5.63 4.54
CA LEU A 371 16.92 -6.83 5.26
C LEU A 371 17.04 -6.68 6.78
N GLN A 372 18.09 -6.02 7.25
CA GLN A 372 18.26 -5.72 8.67
C GLN A 372 17.13 -4.78 9.15
N ASP A 373 16.79 -3.79 8.35
CA ASP A 373 15.68 -2.88 8.58
C ASP A 373 14.32 -3.62 8.63
N VAL A 374 14.08 -4.57 7.72
CA VAL A 374 12.89 -5.45 7.73
C VAL A 374 12.87 -6.31 9.00
N ARG A 375 14.02 -6.83 9.44
CA ARG A 375 14.14 -7.65 10.65
C ARG A 375 13.76 -6.85 11.90
N GLU A 376 14.22 -5.61 12.01
CA GLU A 376 13.83 -4.71 13.10
C GLU A 376 12.31 -4.45 13.11
N LEU A 377 11.68 -4.34 11.94
CA LEU A 377 10.22 -4.23 11.85
C LEU A 377 9.49 -5.53 12.19
N CYS A 378 10.06 -6.69 11.86
CA CYS A 378 9.51 -7.99 12.29
C CYS A 378 9.47 -8.11 13.82
N GLU A 379 10.56 -7.71 14.49
CA GLU A 379 10.63 -7.69 15.95
C GLU A 379 9.67 -6.65 16.56
N ALA A 380 9.58 -5.45 15.96
CA ALA A 380 8.62 -4.43 16.39
C ALA A 380 7.17 -4.92 16.23
N GLN A 381 6.87 -5.68 15.18
CA GLN A 381 5.56 -6.30 14.95
C GLN A 381 5.24 -7.37 15.99
N LYS A 382 6.22 -8.22 16.36
CA LYS A 382 6.07 -9.22 17.44
C LYS A 382 5.83 -8.57 18.79
N ALA A 383 6.62 -7.55 19.12
CA ALA A 383 6.54 -6.86 20.40
C ALA A 383 5.22 -6.10 20.55
N ARG A 384 4.77 -5.43 19.48
CA ARG A 384 3.52 -4.67 19.49
C ARG A 384 2.88 -4.66 18.10
N PRO A 385 1.94 -5.59 17.83
CA PRO A 385 1.27 -5.69 16.53
C PRO A 385 0.52 -4.42 16.13
N MET A 386 0.37 -4.19 14.83
CA MET A 386 -0.37 -3.04 14.26
C MET A 386 -1.78 -2.84 14.85
N SER A 387 -2.48 -3.93 15.21
CA SER A 387 -3.82 -3.88 15.82
C SER A 387 -3.83 -3.24 17.22
N GLY A 388 -2.70 -3.27 17.94
CA GLY A 388 -2.54 -2.68 19.27
C GLY A 388 -1.89 -1.29 19.29
N LEU A 389 -1.68 -0.68 18.12
CA LEU A 389 -1.11 0.66 17.98
C LEU A 389 -2.20 1.73 17.87
N GLN A 390 -1.89 2.94 18.35
CA GLN A 390 -2.70 4.13 18.06
C GLN A 390 -2.49 4.60 16.62
N ASP A 391 -3.40 5.44 16.09
CA ASP A 391 -3.33 5.91 14.70
C ASP A 391 -2.01 6.55 14.31
N HIS A 392 -1.49 7.43 15.17
CA HIS A 392 -0.22 8.08 14.93
C HIS A 392 0.91 7.04 14.79
N GLU A 393 0.96 6.07 15.70
CA GLU A 393 1.98 5.01 15.68
C GLU A 393 1.83 4.08 14.48
N ARG A 394 0.58 3.76 14.07
CA ARG A 394 0.27 3.02 12.84
C ARG A 394 0.79 3.75 11.61
N MET A 395 0.57 5.07 11.54
CA MET A 395 1.06 5.91 10.45
C MET A 395 2.60 5.89 10.40
N LEU A 396 3.28 6.07 11.53
CA LEU A 396 4.74 6.01 11.60
C LEU A 396 5.27 4.66 11.12
N ARG A 397 4.65 3.55 11.54
CA ARG A 397 5.06 2.20 11.11
C ARG A 397 4.89 2.00 9.61
N CYS A 398 3.89 2.63 9.00
CA CYS A 398 3.70 2.53 7.56
C CYS A 398 4.62 3.43 6.76
N ASP A 399 5.03 4.58 7.32
CA ASP A 399 6.13 5.37 6.77
C ASP A 399 7.42 4.53 6.72
N MET A 400 7.68 3.72 7.77
CA MET A 400 8.79 2.77 7.79
C MET A 400 8.67 1.68 6.71
N PHE A 401 7.48 1.11 6.52
CA PHE A 401 7.25 0.14 5.43
C PHE A 401 7.48 0.76 4.06
N LEU A 402 6.92 1.94 3.78
CA LEU A 402 7.13 2.65 2.52
C LEU A 402 8.60 2.95 2.25
N LYS A 403 9.34 3.36 3.29
CA LYS A 403 10.78 3.63 3.17
C LYS A 403 11.52 2.41 2.65
N ILE A 404 11.27 1.25 3.26
CA ILE A 404 11.89 -0.02 2.86
C ILE A 404 11.44 -0.41 1.45
N GLU A 405 10.14 -0.31 1.16
CA GLU A 405 9.60 -0.63 -0.16
C GLU A 405 10.22 0.24 -1.26
N SER A 406 10.38 1.54 -1.01
CA SER A 406 11.03 2.48 -1.91
C SER A 406 12.48 2.08 -2.18
N ARG A 407 13.26 1.79 -1.14
CA ARG A 407 14.66 1.37 -1.24
C ARG A 407 14.81 0.06 -2.01
N LEU A 408 14.06 -0.97 -1.63
CA LEU A 408 14.07 -2.27 -2.30
C LEU A 408 13.67 -2.14 -3.77
N ASN A 409 12.65 -1.35 -4.08
CA ASN A 409 12.21 -1.10 -5.44
C ASN A 409 13.28 -0.40 -6.29
N ILE A 410 13.99 0.59 -5.74
CA ILE A 410 15.12 1.24 -6.41
C ILE A 410 16.23 0.22 -6.72
N VAL A 411 16.58 -0.64 -5.75
CA VAL A 411 17.61 -1.67 -5.94
C VAL A 411 17.23 -2.64 -7.05
N VAL A 412 15.99 -3.17 -7.06
CA VAL A 412 15.50 -4.06 -8.12
C VAL A 412 15.66 -3.41 -9.50
N LYS A 413 15.32 -2.12 -9.62
CA LYS A 413 15.45 -1.40 -10.90
C LYS A 413 16.89 -1.10 -11.29
N LEU A 414 17.76 -0.80 -10.35
CA LEU A 414 19.17 -0.58 -10.62
C LEU A 414 19.82 -1.86 -11.17
N ILE A 415 19.55 -3.00 -10.53
CA ILE A 415 20.09 -4.30 -10.96
C ILE A 415 19.56 -4.68 -12.35
N SER A 416 18.25 -4.52 -12.60
CA SER A 416 17.67 -4.82 -13.92
C SER A 416 18.27 -3.96 -15.06
N ARG A 417 18.73 -2.74 -14.77
CA ARG A 417 19.38 -1.87 -15.77
C ARG A 417 20.82 -2.27 -16.07
N THR A 418 21.54 -2.77 -15.07
CA THR A 418 22.94 -3.18 -15.24
C THR A 418 23.10 -4.56 -15.86
N ALA A 419 22.06 -5.38 -15.84
CA ALA A 419 22.08 -6.78 -16.29
C ALA A 419 22.07 -6.97 -17.82
N THR A 420 22.24 -5.92 -18.64
CA THR A 420 22.13 -6.03 -20.11
C THR A 420 23.28 -6.78 -20.79
N ASP A 421 24.36 -7.14 -20.09
CA ASP A 421 25.52 -7.88 -20.63
C ASP A 421 25.79 -9.17 -19.82
N CYS A 422 24.96 -10.21 -20.00
CA CYS A 422 25.08 -11.49 -19.29
C CYS A 422 26.34 -12.27 -19.69
N SER A 423 27.45 -12.06 -18.99
CA SER A 423 28.66 -12.91 -19.08
C SER A 423 29.57 -12.81 -17.85
N SER A 424 29.32 -11.89 -16.92
CA SER A 424 30.25 -11.57 -15.85
C SER A 424 29.86 -12.21 -14.49
N PRO A 425 30.83 -12.53 -13.62
CA PRO A 425 30.56 -12.96 -12.25
C PRO A 425 29.76 -11.93 -11.41
N ARG A 426 29.79 -10.64 -11.78
CA ARG A 426 29.00 -9.59 -11.12
C ARG A 426 27.51 -9.73 -11.40
N ASP A 427 27.14 -10.26 -12.56
CA ASP A 427 25.74 -10.44 -12.96
C ASP A 427 25.06 -11.50 -12.09
N ARG A 428 25.78 -12.56 -11.72
CA ARG A 428 25.28 -13.63 -10.83
C ARG A 428 24.95 -13.13 -9.44
N THR A 429 25.80 -12.29 -8.85
CA THR A 429 25.51 -11.64 -7.57
C THR A 429 24.33 -10.67 -7.68
N GLY A 430 24.20 -9.98 -8.82
CA GLY A 430 23.03 -9.15 -9.12
C GLY A 430 21.72 -9.94 -9.06
N LEU A 431 21.67 -11.14 -9.66
CA LEU A 431 20.48 -12.01 -9.59
C LEU A 431 20.10 -12.37 -8.15
N VAL A 432 21.08 -12.69 -7.31
CA VAL A 432 20.86 -12.99 -5.88
C VAL A 432 20.23 -11.80 -5.17
N TRP A 433 20.77 -10.60 -5.35
CA TRP A 433 20.24 -9.39 -4.71
C TRP A 433 18.89 -8.97 -5.25
N LYS A 434 18.64 -9.14 -6.56
CA LYS A 434 17.34 -8.88 -7.18
C LYS A 434 16.28 -9.85 -6.65
N ALA A 435 16.56 -11.14 -6.59
CA ALA A 435 15.65 -12.14 -6.02
C ALA A 435 15.37 -11.85 -4.54
N THR A 436 16.42 -11.55 -3.77
CA THR A 436 16.30 -11.18 -2.36
C THR A 436 15.45 -9.93 -2.15
N ALA A 437 15.67 -8.88 -2.95
CA ALA A 437 14.93 -7.63 -2.85
C ALA A 437 13.46 -7.79 -3.25
N LEU A 438 13.18 -8.57 -4.30
CA LEU A 438 11.80 -8.92 -4.70
C LEU A 438 11.08 -9.72 -3.60
N SER A 439 11.73 -10.73 -3.02
CA SER A 439 11.20 -11.50 -1.89
C SER A 439 10.95 -10.61 -0.67
N ALA A 440 11.87 -9.70 -0.34
CA ALA A 440 11.67 -8.74 0.75
C ALA A 440 10.51 -7.77 0.46
N LEU A 441 10.34 -7.35 -0.78
CA LEU A 441 9.25 -6.45 -1.17
C LEU A 441 7.88 -7.12 -1.01
N VAL A 442 7.71 -8.35 -1.52
CA VAL A 442 6.45 -9.09 -1.34
C VAL A 442 6.26 -9.53 0.11
N PHE A 443 7.34 -9.75 0.87
CA PHE A 443 7.28 -9.99 2.31
C PHE A 443 6.72 -8.77 3.06
N VAL A 444 7.25 -7.56 2.81
CA VAL A 444 6.74 -6.33 3.44
C VAL A 444 5.27 -6.11 3.07
N HIS A 445 4.90 -6.31 1.80
CA HIS A 445 3.51 -6.17 1.36
C HIS A 445 2.55 -7.16 2.02
N HIS A 446 2.90 -8.44 2.09
CA HIS A 446 1.97 -9.45 2.58
C HIS A 446 2.07 -9.68 4.09
N PHE A 447 3.29 -9.90 4.59
CA PHE A 447 3.54 -10.35 5.95
C PHE A 447 3.49 -9.19 6.95
N LEU A 448 4.09 -8.04 6.61
CA LEU A 448 4.11 -6.88 7.51
C LEU A 448 2.87 -5.98 7.37
N ARG A 449 2.44 -5.71 6.13
CA ARG A 449 1.26 -4.85 5.89
C ARG A 449 -0.08 -5.59 5.91
N GLY A 450 -0.10 -6.90 5.68
CA GLY A 450 -1.34 -7.66 5.57
C GLY A 450 -2.09 -7.42 4.26
N ASN A 451 -1.40 -7.05 3.16
CA ASN A 451 -2.06 -6.83 1.88
C ASN A 451 -2.61 -8.16 1.31
N PRO A 452 -3.89 -8.21 0.89
CA PRO A 452 -4.48 -9.38 0.23
C PRO A 452 -3.74 -9.79 -1.05
N LEU A 453 -3.55 -11.10 -1.25
CA LEU A 453 -2.83 -11.65 -2.42
C LEU A 453 -3.49 -11.33 -3.78
N ARG A 454 -4.77 -10.96 -3.79
CA ARG A 454 -5.47 -10.47 -5.00
C ARG A 454 -5.01 -9.11 -5.51
N HIS A 455 -4.15 -8.39 -4.77
CA HIS A 455 -3.61 -7.11 -5.23
C HIS A 455 -2.75 -7.30 -6.47
N ARG A 456 -2.94 -6.44 -7.48
CA ARG A 456 -2.27 -6.52 -8.79
C ARG A 456 -0.74 -6.59 -8.70
N GLN A 457 -0.14 -5.96 -7.69
CA GLN A 457 1.30 -5.96 -7.45
C GLN A 457 1.90 -7.38 -7.35
N TYR A 458 1.20 -8.35 -6.75
CA TYR A 458 1.71 -9.72 -6.66
C TYR A 458 1.78 -10.39 -8.02
N GLY A 459 0.82 -10.11 -8.90
CA GLY A 459 0.82 -10.57 -10.29
C GLY A 459 1.92 -9.96 -11.17
N VAL A 460 2.73 -9.04 -10.64
CA VAL A 460 3.93 -8.49 -11.30
C VAL A 460 5.19 -8.92 -10.56
N LEU A 461 5.27 -8.64 -9.26
CA LEU A 461 6.47 -8.86 -8.46
C LEU A 461 6.85 -10.34 -8.33
N VAL A 462 5.86 -11.24 -8.21
CA VAL A 462 6.12 -12.67 -8.04
C VAL A 462 6.54 -13.34 -9.36
N PRO A 463 5.89 -13.06 -10.52
CA PRO A 463 6.44 -13.47 -11.82
C PRO A 463 7.84 -12.91 -12.10
N MET A 464 8.11 -11.64 -11.79
CA MET A 464 9.47 -11.09 -11.91
C MET A 464 10.49 -11.84 -11.05
N LEU A 465 10.09 -12.28 -9.85
CA LEU A 465 10.92 -13.10 -8.98
C LEU A 465 11.16 -14.47 -9.62
N GLN A 466 10.14 -15.12 -10.18
CA GLN A 466 10.28 -16.37 -10.91
C GLN A 466 11.25 -16.22 -12.09
N GLU A 467 11.10 -15.19 -12.93
CA GLU A 467 11.99 -14.91 -14.05
C GLU A 467 13.44 -14.75 -13.58
N THR A 468 13.65 -13.99 -12.49
CA THR A 468 14.98 -13.82 -11.89
C THR A 468 15.57 -15.14 -11.39
N LEU A 469 14.75 -16.04 -10.84
CA LEU A 469 15.19 -17.37 -10.40
C LEU A 469 15.46 -18.31 -11.59
N LEU A 470 14.75 -18.16 -12.71
CA LEU A 470 14.98 -18.94 -13.93
C LEU A 470 16.29 -18.56 -14.64
N GLU A 471 16.79 -17.34 -14.42
CA GLU A 471 18.10 -16.90 -14.91
C GLU A 471 19.27 -17.51 -14.11
N MET A 472 19.01 -18.08 -12.92
CA MET A 472 20.02 -18.76 -12.11
C MET A 472 20.25 -20.21 -12.57
N THR A 473 21.31 -20.84 -12.06
CA THR A 473 21.49 -22.29 -12.26
C THR A 473 20.31 -23.10 -11.69
N PRO A 474 19.95 -24.25 -12.29
CA PRO A 474 18.81 -25.05 -11.83
C PRO A 474 18.83 -25.48 -10.35
N ASP A 475 20.04 -25.63 -9.79
CA ASP A 475 20.28 -26.00 -8.38
C ASP A 475 20.52 -24.79 -7.47
N PHE A 476 20.33 -23.57 -7.99
CA PHE A 476 20.56 -22.31 -7.30
C PHE A 476 21.96 -22.19 -6.65
N GLN A 477 23.01 -22.58 -7.39
CA GLN A 477 24.40 -22.52 -6.92
C GLN A 477 24.81 -21.10 -6.48
N GLU A 478 24.23 -20.07 -7.10
CA GLU A 478 24.41 -18.67 -6.74
C GLU A 478 23.99 -18.37 -5.29
N LEU A 479 23.05 -19.14 -4.74
CA LEU A 479 22.54 -19.02 -3.37
C LEU A 479 23.15 -20.06 -2.41
N ALA A 480 24.05 -20.93 -2.87
CA ALA A 480 24.63 -22.00 -2.07
C ALA A 480 25.38 -21.47 -0.82
N PHE A 481 25.92 -20.25 -0.88
CA PHE A 481 26.59 -19.60 0.26
C PHE A 481 25.65 -19.29 1.43
N ALA A 482 24.35 -19.11 1.16
CA ALA A 482 23.34 -18.72 2.14
C ALA A 482 22.07 -19.57 1.96
N ARG A 483 22.15 -20.84 2.33
CA ARG A 483 20.99 -21.76 2.31
C ARG A 483 19.74 -21.18 3.02
N PRO A 484 19.83 -20.54 4.19
CA PRO A 484 18.65 -19.94 4.81
C PRO A 484 17.96 -18.88 3.95
N LEU A 485 18.73 -18.11 3.18
CA LEU A 485 18.18 -17.13 2.25
C LEU A 485 17.41 -17.82 1.10
N LEU A 486 17.94 -18.89 0.52
CA LEU A 486 17.26 -19.67 -0.53
C LEU A 486 15.90 -20.19 -0.06
N PHE A 487 15.88 -20.87 1.08
CA PHE A 487 14.64 -21.42 1.65
C PHE A 487 13.63 -20.34 1.98
N TRP A 488 14.10 -19.19 2.50
CA TRP A 488 13.23 -18.05 2.77
C TRP A 488 12.65 -17.44 1.48
N ILE A 489 13.47 -17.22 0.45
CA ILE A 489 13.03 -16.71 -0.87
C ILE A 489 11.92 -17.61 -1.45
N LEU A 490 12.17 -18.91 -1.52
CA LEU A 490 11.22 -19.87 -2.09
C LEU A 490 9.95 -19.96 -1.24
N SER A 491 10.05 -20.00 0.08
CA SER A 491 8.89 -20.09 0.98
C SER A 491 8.01 -18.83 0.88
N VAL A 492 8.61 -17.64 0.86
CA VAL A 492 7.87 -16.37 0.68
C VAL A 492 7.20 -16.32 -0.70
N ALA A 493 7.90 -16.77 -1.75
CA ALA A 493 7.36 -16.84 -3.09
C ALA A 493 6.16 -17.81 -3.17
N CYS A 494 6.25 -18.99 -2.57
CA CYS A 494 5.14 -19.95 -2.49
C CYS A 494 3.90 -19.37 -1.77
N VAL A 495 4.08 -18.71 -0.63
CA VAL A 495 2.97 -18.06 0.10
C VAL A 495 2.32 -16.97 -0.77
N THR A 496 3.13 -16.14 -1.42
CA THR A 496 2.63 -14.95 -2.14
C THR A 496 2.17 -15.23 -3.57
N SER A 497 2.49 -16.40 -4.12
CA SER A 497 2.06 -16.84 -5.46
C SER A 497 0.68 -17.49 -5.50
N ASN A 498 0.01 -17.68 -4.37
CA ASN A 498 -1.28 -18.37 -4.35
C ASN A 498 -2.31 -17.69 -5.29
N GLY A 499 -2.81 -18.45 -6.27
CA GLY A 499 -3.71 -17.96 -7.32
C GLY A 499 -3.01 -17.39 -8.58
N LEU A 500 -1.68 -17.47 -8.66
CA LEU A 500 -0.90 -17.09 -9.85
C LEU A 500 -0.46 -18.33 -10.64
N SER A 501 -0.22 -18.16 -11.94
CA SER A 501 0.23 -19.25 -12.82
C SER A 501 1.61 -19.81 -12.47
N CYS A 502 2.45 -19.03 -11.78
CA CYS A 502 3.79 -19.43 -11.36
C CYS A 502 3.82 -20.25 -10.07
N HIS A 503 2.67 -20.44 -9.41
CA HIS A 503 2.57 -21.06 -8.10
C HIS A 503 3.10 -22.50 -8.08
N ASP A 504 2.64 -23.34 -9.00
CA ASP A 504 3.02 -24.75 -9.06
C ASP A 504 4.52 -24.93 -9.26
N TRP A 505 5.12 -24.12 -10.12
CA TRP A 505 6.57 -24.12 -10.35
C TRP A 505 7.35 -23.75 -9.08
N LEU A 506 6.89 -22.75 -8.32
CA LEU A 506 7.54 -22.34 -7.07
C LEU A 506 7.45 -23.45 -6.00
N VAL A 507 6.27 -24.08 -5.88
CA VAL A 507 6.02 -25.19 -4.95
C VAL A 507 6.89 -26.40 -5.32
N GLU A 508 6.99 -26.73 -6.61
CA GLU A 508 7.88 -27.78 -7.10
C GLU A 508 9.34 -27.48 -6.74
N LYS A 509 9.83 -26.27 -7.00
CA LYS A 509 11.21 -25.87 -6.66
C LYS A 509 11.49 -25.91 -5.16
N LEU A 510 10.55 -25.47 -4.33
CA LEU A 510 10.68 -25.60 -2.88
C LEU A 510 10.72 -27.08 -2.45
N SER A 511 9.84 -27.93 -3.01
CA SER A 511 9.80 -29.37 -2.73
C SER A 511 11.13 -30.05 -3.09
N MET A 512 11.65 -29.82 -4.31
CA MET A 512 12.93 -30.37 -4.75
C MET A 512 14.09 -29.92 -3.86
N THR A 513 14.08 -28.65 -3.44
CA THR A 513 15.10 -28.10 -2.55
C THR A 513 15.01 -28.75 -1.16
N CYS A 514 13.82 -28.90 -0.59
CA CYS A 514 13.62 -29.61 0.68
C CYS A 514 14.12 -31.05 0.60
N SER A 515 13.78 -31.80 -0.45
CA SER A 515 14.22 -33.19 -0.65
C SER A 515 15.75 -33.30 -0.78
N SER A 516 16.37 -32.40 -1.53
CA SER A 516 17.82 -32.41 -1.76
C SER A 516 18.63 -32.17 -0.47
N TYR A 517 18.08 -31.37 0.45
CA TYR A 517 18.69 -31.08 1.75
C TYR A 517 18.13 -31.92 2.91
N LEU A 518 17.27 -32.90 2.62
CA LEU A 518 16.59 -33.75 3.60
C LEU A 518 15.89 -32.94 4.71
N MET A 519 15.22 -31.86 4.32
CA MET A 519 14.51 -30.99 5.25
C MET A 519 13.14 -31.55 5.60
N ASP A 520 12.82 -31.58 6.90
CA ASP A 520 11.46 -31.75 7.40
C ASP A 520 10.81 -30.40 7.75
N TRP A 521 9.53 -30.43 8.17
CA TRP A 521 8.81 -29.22 8.57
C TRP A 521 9.50 -28.49 9.72
N ARG A 522 10.02 -29.25 10.71
CA ARG A 522 10.63 -28.68 11.91
C ARG A 522 11.89 -27.92 11.53
N ASP A 523 12.72 -28.48 10.66
CA ASP A 523 13.95 -27.88 10.19
C ASP A 523 13.68 -26.63 9.36
N LEU A 524 12.76 -26.70 8.40
CA LEU A 524 12.36 -25.54 7.59
C LEU A 524 11.82 -24.42 8.48
N ARG A 525 10.94 -24.75 9.43
CA ARG A 525 10.36 -23.79 10.37
C ARG A 525 11.44 -23.11 11.21
N LEU A 526 12.40 -23.86 11.77
CA LEU A 526 13.49 -23.29 12.57
C LEU A 526 14.38 -22.36 11.74
N LEU A 527 14.64 -22.72 10.49
CA LEU A 527 15.38 -21.89 9.55
C LEU A 527 14.64 -20.57 9.28
N LEU A 528 13.33 -20.62 8.98
CA LEU A 528 12.52 -19.44 8.69
C LEU A 528 12.41 -18.50 9.90
N ILE A 529 12.24 -19.05 11.11
CA ILE A 529 12.23 -18.28 12.37
C ILE A 529 13.52 -17.49 12.57
N GLY A 530 14.67 -18.07 12.19
CA GLY A 530 15.97 -17.42 12.32
C GLY A 530 16.28 -16.38 11.23
N PHE A 531 15.41 -16.19 10.24
CA PHE A 531 15.60 -15.24 9.16
C PHE A 531 14.75 -13.98 9.36
N LEU A 532 13.60 -13.88 8.68
CA LEU A 532 12.60 -12.82 8.85
C LEU A 532 11.29 -13.46 9.27
N TRP A 533 10.78 -13.07 10.45
CA TRP A 533 9.69 -13.76 11.11
C TRP A 533 8.86 -12.83 12.01
N THR A 534 7.56 -12.75 11.76
CA THR A 534 6.64 -11.84 12.47
C THR A 534 5.83 -12.50 13.59
N GLY A 535 5.93 -13.82 13.78
CA GLY A 535 5.27 -14.53 14.88
C GLY A 535 4.37 -15.68 14.42
N SER A 536 3.28 -15.93 15.16
CA SER A 536 2.34 -17.03 14.89
C SER A 536 1.69 -16.95 13.52
N ASP A 537 1.39 -15.74 13.04
CA ASP A 537 0.72 -15.53 11.76
C ASP A 537 1.55 -16.06 10.58
N ASP A 538 2.88 -16.07 10.70
CA ASP A 538 3.76 -16.61 9.67
C ASP A 538 3.82 -18.14 9.74
N ASP A 539 3.72 -18.69 10.95
CA ASP A 539 3.65 -20.14 11.17
C ASP A 539 2.46 -20.75 10.40
N ASP A 540 1.29 -20.12 10.50
CA ASP A 540 0.09 -20.57 9.79
C ASP A 540 0.25 -20.51 8.26
N LYS A 541 0.85 -19.42 7.75
CA LYS A 541 1.09 -19.24 6.30
C LYS A 541 2.05 -20.30 5.78
N TYR A 542 3.19 -20.51 6.45
CA TYR A 542 4.20 -21.46 6.01
C TYR A 542 3.77 -22.92 6.24
N ALA A 543 3.05 -23.22 7.33
CA ALA A 543 2.48 -24.55 7.55
C ALA A 543 1.46 -24.93 6.47
N SER A 544 0.72 -23.95 5.94
CA SER A 544 -0.17 -24.19 4.80
C SER A 544 0.58 -24.61 3.55
N ILE A 545 1.73 -23.98 3.26
CA ILE A 545 2.59 -24.37 2.15
C ILE A 545 3.19 -25.76 2.40
N TRP A 546 3.64 -26.05 3.63
CA TRP A 546 4.19 -27.37 3.94
C TRP A 546 3.21 -28.51 3.68
N ARG A 547 1.94 -28.34 4.10
CA ARG A 547 0.88 -29.33 3.81
C ARG A 547 0.69 -29.58 2.31
N MET A 548 0.89 -28.57 1.48
CA MET A 548 0.86 -28.74 0.02
C MET A 548 2.08 -29.49 -0.50
N LEU A 549 3.28 -29.25 0.06
CA LEU A 549 4.49 -29.99 -0.30
C LEU A 549 4.33 -31.48 0.01
N ASP A 550 3.82 -31.82 1.20
CA ASP A 550 3.55 -33.22 1.59
C ASP A 550 2.58 -33.90 0.60
N HIS A 551 1.52 -33.20 0.20
CA HIS A 551 0.56 -33.73 -0.78
C HIS A 551 1.20 -33.91 -2.17
N TYR A 552 2.01 -32.94 -2.60
CA TYR A 552 2.72 -33.01 -3.88
C TYR A 552 3.70 -34.19 -3.92
N GLN A 553 4.46 -34.40 -2.84
CA GLN A 553 5.40 -35.52 -2.73
C GLN A 553 4.70 -36.88 -2.67
N GLY A 554 3.60 -36.97 -1.92
CA GLY A 554 2.78 -38.20 -1.88
C GLY A 554 2.20 -38.56 -3.26
N ASN A 555 1.75 -37.56 -4.02
CA ASN A 555 1.25 -37.79 -5.39
C ASN A 555 2.37 -38.28 -6.33
N LEU A 556 3.57 -37.71 -6.27
CA LEU A 556 4.72 -38.15 -7.07
C LEU A 556 5.13 -39.60 -6.75
N GLN A 557 5.15 -39.97 -5.47
CA GLN A 557 5.45 -41.34 -5.04
C GLN A 557 4.40 -42.32 -5.57
N SER A 558 3.11 -42.00 -5.45
CA SER A 558 2.03 -42.84 -5.97
C SER A 558 2.08 -43.01 -7.50
N GLN A 559 2.46 -41.97 -8.24
CA GLN A 559 2.64 -42.04 -9.69
C GLN A 559 3.85 -42.92 -10.08
N ALA A 560 4.97 -42.80 -9.36
CA ALA A 560 6.14 -43.64 -9.59
C ALA A 560 5.86 -45.12 -9.29
N GLU A 561 5.12 -45.42 -8.22
CA GLU A 561 4.70 -46.78 -7.89
C GLU A 561 3.76 -47.38 -8.94
N ASN A 562 2.79 -46.60 -9.44
CA ASN A 562 1.87 -47.02 -10.51
C ASN A 562 2.57 -47.27 -11.84
N ILE A 563 3.58 -46.47 -12.19
CA ILE A 563 4.40 -46.69 -13.40
C ILE A 563 5.24 -47.97 -13.25
N THR A 564 5.82 -48.20 -12.06
CA THR A 564 6.63 -49.40 -11.79
C THR A 564 5.79 -50.67 -11.81
N THR A 565 4.55 -50.62 -11.33
CA THR A 565 3.60 -51.75 -11.39
C THR A 565 2.94 -51.95 -12.75
N SER A 566 2.92 -50.94 -13.63
CA SER A 566 2.45 -51.08 -15.01
C SER A 566 3.52 -51.62 -15.97
N ILE A 567 4.80 -51.57 -15.57
CA ILE A 567 5.94 -52.07 -16.35
C ILE A 567 6.34 -53.50 -15.92
N ALA A 568 5.96 -53.92 -14.72
CA ALA A 568 6.04 -55.30 -14.23
C ALA A 568 4.83 -56.12 -14.69
#